data_AF-A0A6N3AM08-F1
#
_entry.id   AF-A0A6N3AM08-F1
#
_cell.length_a   1.000
_cell.length_b   1.000
_cell.length_c   1.000
_cell.angle_alpha   90.00
_cell.angle_beta   90.00
_cell.angle_gamma   90.00
#
_symmetry.space_group_name_H-M   'P 1'
#
loop_
_entity.id
_entity.type
_entity.pdbx_description
1 polymer ?
#
loop_
_entity_poly.entity_id
_entity_poly.type
_entity_poly.pdbx_seq_one_letter_code
_entity_poly.pdbx_strand_id
1 'polypeptide(L)' 'MSRVGRCIDNRPMEAFWDTLKSKMYYLRKFSTFEDLEQAIDGYIKFYNTKRLQKKLKGMAPIDYRRHTLVA' A
#
# COMPACT_ATOMS: atom_id res chain seq x y z
N MET A 1 -13.14 -13.14 -9.37
CA MET A 1 -12.11 -14.15 -9.10
C MET A 1 -11.22 -14.25 -10.34
N SER A 2 -9.90 -14.11 -10.18
CA SER A 2 -9.00 -14.31 -11.30
C SER A 2 -8.97 -15.79 -11.70
N ARG A 3 -8.72 -16.07 -12.98
CA ARG A 3 -8.76 -17.43 -13.54
C ARG A 3 -7.71 -18.31 -12.83
N VAL A 4 -8.01 -19.59 -12.56
CA VAL A 4 -7.01 -20.55 -12.06
C VAL A 4 -5.78 -20.50 -12.98
N GLY A 5 -4.59 -20.29 -12.40
CA GLY A 5 -3.33 -20.09 -13.15
C GLY A 5 -3.02 -18.65 -13.58
N ARG A 6 -3.85 -17.67 -13.24
CA ARG A 6 -3.60 -16.22 -13.44
C ARG A 6 -3.77 -15.48 -12.12
N CYS A 7 -2.70 -15.29 -11.37
CA CYS A 7 -2.69 -14.53 -10.10
C CYS A 7 -2.63 -13.00 -10.34
N ILE A 8 -3.54 -12.46 -11.14
CA ILE A 8 -3.54 -11.03 -11.51
C ILE A 8 -3.97 -10.17 -10.32
N ASP A 9 -4.85 -10.71 -9.50
CA ASP A 9 -5.34 -10.20 -8.23
C ASP A 9 -4.27 -10.14 -7.14
N ASN A 10 -3.25 -11.01 -7.16
CA ASN A 10 -2.18 -10.98 -6.16
C ASN A 10 -1.11 -9.92 -6.45
N ARG A 11 -0.85 -9.60 -7.73
CA ARG A 11 0.23 -8.66 -8.11
C ARG A 11 0.16 -7.28 -7.42
N PRO A 12 -1.01 -6.60 -7.33
CA PRO A 12 -1.11 -5.34 -6.60
C PRO A 12 -0.76 -5.48 -5.13
N MET A 13 -1.13 -6.61 -4.52
CA MET A 13 -0.86 -6.89 -3.11
C MET A 13 0.62 -7.21 -2.88
N GLU A 14 1.24 -8.01 -3.74
CA GLU A 14 2.69 -8.26 -3.74
C GLU A 14 3.48 -6.95 -3.84
N ALA A 15 3.11 -6.06 -4.77
CA ALA A 15 3.76 -4.78 -4.94
C ALA A 15 3.60 -3.85 -3.71
N PHE A 16 2.44 -3.91 -3.04
CA PHE A 16 2.24 -3.21 -1.77
C PHE A 16 3.20 -3.74 -0.70
N TRP A 17 3.26 -5.06 -0.52
CA TRP A 17 4.11 -5.70 0.48
C TRP A 17 5.59 -5.42 0.25
N ASP A 18 6.04 -5.49 -1.00
CA ASP A 18 7.42 -5.17 -1.36
C ASP A 18 7.76 -3.71 -1.03
N THR A 19 6.83 -2.79 -1.28
CA THR A 19 7.07 -1.40 -0.92
C THR A 19 7.00 -1.14 0.59
N LEU A 20 6.11 -1.82 1.32
CA LEU A 20 6.05 -1.73 2.78
C LEU A 20 7.37 -2.20 3.39
N LYS A 21 7.88 -3.34 2.92
CA LYS A 21 9.14 -3.90 3.42
C LYS A 21 10.32 -2.98 3.13
N SER A 22 10.48 -2.53 1.89
CA SER A 22 11.60 -1.67 1.48
C SER A 22 11.57 -0.26 2.06
N LYS A 23 10.39 0.36 2.21
CA LYS A 23 10.28 1.76 2.64
C LYS A 23 9.97 1.96 4.11
N MET A 24 9.64 0.92 4.85
CA MET A 24 9.32 1.02 6.28
C MET A 24 10.05 -0.03 7.09
N TYR A 25 9.87 -1.31 6.77
CA TYR A 25 10.32 -2.41 7.62
C TYR A 25 11.84 -2.53 7.69
N TYR A 26 12.53 -2.57 6.55
CA TYR A 26 13.99 -2.74 6.53
C TYR A 26 14.76 -1.49 6.97
N LEU A 27 14.10 -0.33 7.07
CA LEU A 27 14.73 0.94 7.46
C LEU A 27 14.71 1.18 8.98
N ARG A 28 14.02 0.33 9.75
CA ARG A 28 13.82 0.50 11.18
C ARG A 28 14.03 -0.82 11.91
N LYS A 29 14.47 -0.73 13.17
CA LYS A 29 14.48 -1.85 14.10
C LYS A 29 13.33 -1.66 15.07
N PHE A 30 12.59 -2.74 15.31
CA PHE A 30 11.43 -2.76 16.21
C PHE A 30 11.82 -3.53 17.46
N SER A 31 11.51 -2.97 18.62
CA SER A 31 11.85 -3.58 19.91
C SER A 31 10.70 -4.41 20.48
N THR A 32 9.45 -4.07 20.14
CA THR A 32 8.26 -4.82 20.56
C THR A 32 7.35 -5.10 19.37
N PHE A 33 6.43 -6.04 19.55
CA PHE A 33 5.39 -6.32 18.57
C PHE A 33 4.46 -5.12 18.39
N GLU A 34 4.11 -4.41 19.47
CA GLU A 34 3.20 -3.25 19.37
C GLU A 34 3.82 -2.09 18.57
N ASP A 35 5.14 -1.89 18.69
CA ASP A 35 5.86 -0.88 17.90
C ASP A 35 5.84 -1.22 16.39
N LEU A 36 5.99 -2.50 16.05
CA LEU A 36 5.85 -2.97 14.67
C LEU A 36 4.42 -2.81 14.16
N GLU A 37 3.42 -3.19 14.95
CA GLU A 37 2.00 -3.08 14.60
C GLU A 37 1.62 -1.61 14.32
N GLN A 38 1.97 -0.70 15.22
CA GLN A 38 1.71 0.73 15.06
C GLN A 38 2.41 1.31 13.82
N ALA A 39 3.64 0.87 13.53
CA ALA A 39 4.37 1.29 12.34
C ALA A 39 3.68 0.81 11.05
N ILE A 40 3.20 -0.43 11.03
CA ILE A 40 2.45 -1.00 9.90
C ILE A 40 1.13 -0.23 9.69
N ASP A 41 0.35 -0.01 10.75
CA ASP A 41 -0.90 0.75 10.68
C ASP A 41 -0.68 2.19 10.18
N GLY A 42 0.35 2.85 10.72
CA GLY A 42 0.76 4.17 10.27
C GLY A 42 1.14 4.19 8.80
N TYR A 43 1.88 3.18 8.34
CA TYR A 43 2.27 3.06 6.93
C TYR A 43 1.07 2.79 6.02
N ILE A 44 0.14 1.93 6.42
CA ILE A 44 -1.10 1.65 5.65
C ILE A 44 -1.91 2.92 5.50
N LYS A 45 -2.09 3.69 6.59
CA LYS A 45 -2.81 4.97 6.56
C LYS A 45 -2.11 5.96 5.62
N PHE A 46 -0.78 6.10 5.73
CA PHE A 46 0.01 6.94 4.84
C PHE A 46 -0.11 6.51 3.37
N TYR A 47 0.01 5.21 3.09
CA TYR A 47 -0.08 4.64 1.75
C TYR A 47 -1.43 5.00 1.10
N ASN A 48 -2.53 4.86 1.83
CA ASN A 48 -3.87 5.08 1.27
C ASN A 48 -4.25 6.56 1.15
N THR A 49 -3.76 7.42 2.05
CA THR A 49 -4.24 8.81 2.17
C THR A 49 -3.27 9.87 1.66
N LYS A 50 -1.97 9.57 1.58
CA LYS A 50 -0.94 10.59 1.30
C LYS A 50 0.06 10.19 0.21
N ARG A 51 0.23 8.89 -0.06
CA ARG A 51 1.22 8.42 -1.02
C ARG A 51 0.80 8.73 -2.47
N LEU A 52 1.48 9.69 -3.08
CA LEU A 52 1.30 10.01 -4.49
C LEU A 52 1.89 8.92 -5.37
N GLN A 53 1.13 8.48 -6.38
CA GLN A 53 1.57 7.45 -7.32
C GLN A 53 1.49 7.95 -8.75
N LYS A 54 2.59 7.83 -9.51
CA LYS A 54 2.64 8.24 -10.93
C LYS A 54 1.57 7.52 -11.77
N LYS A 55 1.30 6.23 -11.47
CA LYS A 55 0.23 5.46 -12.11
C LYS A 55 -1.18 6.00 -11.83
N LEU A 56 -1.36 6.68 -10.70
CA LEU A 56 -2.63 7.29 -10.29
C LEU A 56 -2.66 8.79 -10.62
N LYS A 57 -1.96 9.22 -11.67
CA LYS A 57 -1.85 10.65 -12.07
C LYS A 57 -1.33 11.56 -10.94
N GLY A 58 -0.49 11.02 -10.05
CA GLY A 58 0.04 11.75 -8.91
C GLY A 58 -0.93 11.90 -7.74
N MET A 59 -2.06 11.18 -7.73
CA MET A 59 -3.01 11.18 -6.60
C MET A 59 -2.66 10.09 -5.57
N ALA A 60 -3.18 10.26 -4.35
CA ALA A 60 -3.23 9.17 -3.37
C ALA A 60 -4.32 8.15 -3.76
N PRO A 61 -4.21 6.88 -3.32
CA PRO A 61 -5.18 5.84 -3.66
C PRO A 61 -6.64 6.21 -3.35
N ILE A 62 -6.90 6.83 -2.19
CA ILE A 62 -8.25 7.25 -1.82
C ILE A 62 -8.78 8.38 -2.71
N ASP A 63 -7.92 9.33 -3.09
CA ASP A 63 -8.29 10.47 -3.93
C ASP A 63 -8.56 10.02 -5.36
N TYR A 64 -7.73 9.10 -5.88
CA TYR A 64 -7.97 8.46 -7.16
C TYR A 64 -9.31 7.72 -7.17
N ARG A 65 -9.60 6.95 -6.12
CA ARG A 65 -10.89 6.25 -5.98
C ARG A 65 -12.07 7.21 -5.98
N ARG A 66 -11.98 8.32 -5.23
CA ARG A 66 -13.03 9.36 -5.21
C ARG A 66 -13.20 10.00 -6.58
N HIS A 67 -12.11 10.36 -7.25
CA HIS A 67 -12.14 10.93 -8.60
C HIS A 67 -12.81 9.97 -9.60
N THR A 68 -12.54 8.67 -9.53
CA THR A 68 -13.15 7.68 -10.45
C THR A 68 -14.61 7.36 -10.15
N LEU A 69 -15.11 7.67 -8.95
CA LEU A 69 -16.52 7.45 -8.59
C LEU A 69 -17.42 8.64 -8.96
N VAL A 70 -16.82 9.81 -9.17
CA VAL A 70 -17.52 11.05 -9.56
C VAL A 70 -17.52 11.26 -11.07
N ALA A 71 -16.62 10.57 -11.80
CA ALA A 71 -16.52 10.60 -13.26
C ALA A 71 -17.38 9.50 -13.91
#